data_AF-A0A817PJB8-F1
#
_entry.id   AF-A0A817PJB8-F1
#
_cell.length_a   1.000
_cell.length_b   1.000
_cell.length_c   1.000
_cell.angle_alpha   90.00
_cell.angle_beta   90.00
_cell.angle_gamma   90.00
#
_symmetry.space_group_name_H-M   'P 1'
#
loop_
_entity.id
_entity.type
_entity.pdbx_description
1 polymer ?
#
loop_
_entity_poly.entity_id
_entity_poly.type
_entity_poly.pdbx_seq_one_letter_code
_entity_poly.pdbx_strand_id
1 'polypeptide(L)'
;MENLQTEVLEIEFTGFSHSFKTISDLDFAEILLRYTDFDRNTKKFILKRVKRLTDHSDGITFEQFKHFFEFLNNLEEFSIAMRFHQLSNKPISQGEYYNIIVFV
;
A
#
# COMPACT_ATOMS: atom_id res chain seq x y z
N MET A 1 -20.70 -8.91 9.13
CA MET A 1 -19.82 -10.06 9.37
C MET A 1 -18.41 -9.52 9.26
N GLU A 2 -17.64 -9.45 10.34
CA GLU A 2 -16.21 -9.16 10.22
C GLU A 2 -15.61 -10.27 9.35
N ASN A 3 -15.18 -9.89 8.16
CA ASN A 3 -14.73 -10.81 7.12
C ASN A 3 -13.45 -11.50 7.61
N LEU A 4 -13.33 -12.81 7.38
CA LEU A 4 -12.10 -13.60 7.61
C LEU A 4 -10.84 -12.88 7.08
N GLN A 5 -10.96 -12.11 5.99
CA GLN A 5 -9.90 -11.25 5.46
C GLN A 5 -9.41 -10.20 6.46
N THR A 6 -10.32 -9.53 7.18
CA THR A 6 -9.95 -8.55 8.22
C THR A 6 -9.18 -9.22 9.35
N GLU A 7 -9.61 -10.42 9.78
CA GLU A 7 -8.94 -11.17 10.85
C GLU A 7 -7.54 -11.63 10.41
N VAL A 8 -7.37 -12.11 9.17
CA VAL A 8 -6.05 -12.45 8.62
C VAL A 8 -5.14 -11.23 8.55
N LEU A 9 -5.65 -10.09 8.07
CA LEU A 9 -4.88 -8.84 8.01
C LEU A 9 -4.48 -8.35 9.40
N GLU A 10 -5.34 -8.53 10.41
CA GLU A 10 -5.05 -8.15 11.79
C GLU A 10 -3.94 -9.03 12.41
N ILE A 11 -3.95 -10.33 12.12
CA ILE A 11 -2.87 -11.26 12.53
C ILE A 11 -1.55 -10.86 11.87
N GLU A 12 -1.55 -10.54 10.57
CA GLU A 12 -0.33 -10.07 9.91
C GLU A 12 0.14 -8.76 10.52
N PHE A 13 -0.74 -7.76 10.65
CA PHE A 13 -0.41 -6.46 11.20
C PHE A 13 0.18 -6.56 12.62
N THR A 14 -0.45 -7.34 13.50
CA THR A 14 0.05 -7.55 14.87
C THR A 14 1.40 -8.27 14.91
N GLY A 15 1.66 -9.16 13.95
CA GLY A 15 2.97 -9.78 13.77
C GLY A 15 4.08 -8.78 13.45
N PHE A 16 3.77 -7.69 12.76
CA PHE A 16 4.73 -6.63 12.44
C PHE A 16 4.73 -5.46 13.43
N SER A 17 3.60 -5.18 14.08
CA SER A 17 3.49 -4.05 15.01
C SER A 17 4.15 -4.35 16.35
N HIS A 18 4.55 -5.59 16.65
CA HIS A 18 5.25 -5.97 17.89
C HIS A 18 4.57 -5.42 19.17
N SER A 19 3.23 -5.44 19.22
CA SER A 19 2.40 -4.87 20.31
C SER A 19 2.23 -3.34 20.30
N PHE A 20 2.77 -2.63 19.30
CA PHE A 20 2.47 -1.22 19.06
C PHE A 20 1.16 -1.06 18.27
N LYS A 21 0.57 0.14 18.35
CA LYS A 21 -0.65 0.51 17.61
C LYS A 21 -0.41 0.84 16.13
N THR A 22 0.86 0.99 15.74
CA THR A 22 1.29 1.32 14.38
C THR A 22 2.46 0.44 13.96
N ILE A 23 2.64 0.26 12.65
CA ILE A 23 3.84 -0.33 12.04
C ILE A 23 4.70 0.79 11.44
N SER A 24 6.01 0.57 11.31
CA SER A 24 6.86 1.55 10.62
C SER A 24 6.64 1.51 9.11
N ASP A 25 6.96 2.60 8.39
CA ASP A 25 6.88 2.61 6.93
C ASP A 25 7.82 1.59 6.29
N LEU A 26 8.92 1.25 6.98
CA LEU A 26 9.86 0.24 6.53
C LEU A 26 9.26 -1.16 6.64
N ASP A 27 8.61 -1.47 7.75
CA ASP A 27 7.90 -2.75 7.93
C ASP A 27 6.78 -2.87 6.89
N PHE A 28 6.00 -1.80 6.70
CA PHE A 28 4.97 -1.78 5.68
C PHE A 28 5.52 -1.98 4.27
N ALA A 29 6.61 -1.30 3.90
CA ALA A 29 7.25 -1.50 2.61
C ALA A 29 7.80 -2.93 2.45
N GLU A 30 8.34 -3.53 3.52
CA GLU A 30 8.83 -4.91 3.50
C GLU A 30 7.70 -5.92 3.30
N ILE A 31 6.54 -5.71 3.94
CA ILE A 31 5.32 -6.48 3.72
C ILE A 31 4.92 -6.43 2.26
N LEU A 32 4.80 -5.23 1.68
CA LEU A 32 4.41 -5.08 0.27
C LEU A 32 5.40 -5.76 -0.68
N LEU A 33 6.70 -5.60 -0.44
CA LEU A 33 7.73 -6.21 -1.26
C LEU A 33 7.74 -7.74 -1.17
N ARG A 34 7.17 -8.35 -0.12
CA ARG A 34 7.01 -9.81 -0.02
C ARG A 34 6.10 -10.37 -1.10
N TYR A 35 5.09 -9.61 -1.53
CA TYR A 35 4.16 -10.00 -2.60
C TYR A 35 4.67 -9.65 -4.01
N THR A 36 5.95 -9.33 -4.16
CA THR A 36 6.56 -8.98 -5.45
C THR A 36 7.71 -9.92 -5.82
N ASP A 37 7.89 -10.14 -7.12
CA ASP A 37 8.97 -10.94 -7.68
C ASP A 37 10.29 -10.16 -7.85
N PHE A 38 10.43 -8.99 -7.21
CA PHE A 38 11.65 -8.20 -7.31
C PHE A 38 12.87 -8.94 -6.72
N ASP A 39 14.02 -8.74 -7.34
CA ASP A 39 15.28 -9.28 -6.84
C ASP A 39 15.71 -8.56 -5.54
N ARG A 40 16.63 -9.19 -4.81
CA ARG A 40 17.10 -8.68 -3.52
C ARG A 40 17.72 -7.29 -3.61
N ASN A 41 18.42 -6.95 -4.70
CA ASN A 41 19.05 -5.64 -4.85
C ASN A 41 18.00 -4.56 -5.09
N THR A 42 16.99 -4.84 -5.91
CA THR A 42 15.85 -3.94 -6.13
C THR A 42 15.06 -3.71 -4.84
N LYS A 43 14.71 -4.77 -4.11
CA LYS A 43 14.05 -4.66 -2.79
C LYS A 43 14.86 -3.80 -1.83
N LYS A 44 16.18 -4.02 -1.73
CA LYS A 44 17.09 -3.23 -0.88
C LYS A 44 17.16 -1.75 -1.30
N PHE A 45 17.15 -1.47 -2.60
CA PHE A 45 17.14 -0.11 -3.11
C PHE A 45 15.85 0.63 -2.73
N ILE A 46 14.70 -0.03 -2.89
CA ILE A 46 13.39 0.52 -2.52
C ILE A 46 13.34 0.81 -1.02
N LEU A 47 13.73 -0.15 -0.17
CA LEU A 47 13.74 0.05 1.29
C LEU A 47 14.66 1.21 1.72
N LYS A 48 15.84 1.36 1.10
CA LYS A 48 16.71 2.52 1.34
C LYS A 48 16.04 3.84 0.94
N ARG A 49 15.26 3.85 -0.14
CA ARG A 49 14.52 5.04 -0.57
C ARG A 49 13.40 5.38 0.42
N VAL A 50 12.63 4.39 0.86
CA VAL A 50 11.57 4.56 1.88
C VAL A 50 12.18 5.17 3.14
N LYS A 51 13.24 4.55 3.68
CA LYS A 51 13.92 5.05 4.89
C LYS A 51 14.25 6.54 4.82
N ARG A 52 14.82 7.00 3.70
CA ARG A 52 15.20 8.42 3.53
C ARG A 52 14.02 9.37 3.42
N LEU A 53 12.87 8.89 2.97
CA LEU A 53 11.68 9.73 2.77
C LEU A 53 10.80 9.80 4.03
N THR A 54 10.94 8.83 4.94
CA THR A 54 10.04 8.64 6.09
C THR A 54 10.73 8.81 7.44
N ASP A 55 11.86 9.54 7.51
CA ASP A 55 12.62 9.75 8.75
C ASP A 55 11.82 10.41 9.90
N HIS A 56 10.61 10.94 9.62
CA HIS A 56 9.71 11.58 10.60
C HIS A 56 8.24 11.13 10.49
N SER A 57 7.98 9.89 10.10
CA SER A 57 6.60 9.36 10.01
C SER A 57 6.05 8.93 11.37
N ASP A 58 4.77 9.17 11.61
CA ASP A 58 4.03 8.70 12.80
C ASP A 58 3.70 7.19 12.73
N GLY A 59 4.10 6.53 11.64
CA GLY A 59 3.79 5.13 11.36
C GLY A 59 2.40 4.94 10.75
N ILE A 60 2.08 3.69 10.44
CA ILE A 60 0.86 3.31 9.73
C ILE A 60 -0.07 2.57 10.69
N THR A 61 -1.32 3.04 10.79
CA THR A 61 -2.34 2.40 11.63
C THR A 61 -2.93 1.16 10.95
N PHE A 62 -3.60 0.31 11.72
CA PHE A 62 -4.29 -0.85 11.16
C PHE A 62 -5.38 -0.46 10.15
N GLU A 63 -6.14 0.62 10.38
CA GLU A 63 -7.15 1.08 9.43
C GLU A 63 -6.53 1.49 8.09
N GLN A 64 -5.41 2.22 8.12
CA GLN A 64 -4.68 2.61 6.91
C GLN A 64 -4.11 1.40 6.18
N PHE A 65 -3.56 0.44 6.93
CA PHE A 65 -3.08 -0.83 6.40
C PHE A 65 -4.21 -1.59 5.71
N LYS A 66 -5.35 -1.76 6.38
CA LYS A 66 -6.53 -2.46 5.86
C LYS A 66 -7.07 -1.81 4.59
N HIS A 67 -7.29 -0.50 4.60
CA HIS A 67 -7.78 0.22 3.41
C HIS A 67 -6.84 0.06 2.21
N PHE A 68 -5.53 0.02 2.44
CA PHE A 68 -4.57 -0.21 1.36
C PHE A 68 -4.69 -1.62 0.78
N PHE A 69 -4.85 -2.64 1.60
CA PHE A 69 -5.04 -4.02 1.13
C PHE A 69 -6.40 -4.22 0.44
N GLU A 70 -7.44 -3.52 0.87
CA GLU A 70 -8.72 -3.47 0.15
C GLU A 70 -8.56 -2.85 -1.23
N PHE A 71 -7.81 -1.74 -1.35
CA PHE A 71 -7.44 -1.17 -2.64
C PHE A 71 -6.65 -2.15 -3.52
N LEU A 72 -5.72 -2.92 -2.94
CA LEU A 72 -4.95 -3.92 -3.69
C LEU A 72 -5.84 -5.00 -4.31
N ASN A 73 -6.95 -5.37 -3.65
CA ASN A 73 -7.89 -6.33 -4.19
C ASN A 73 -8.63 -5.82 -5.44
N ASN A 74 -8.78 -4.49 -5.57
CA ASN A 74 -9.46 -3.85 -6.70
C ASN A 74 -8.48 -3.29 -7.75
N LEU A 75 -7.23 -3.77 -7.77
CA LEU A 75 -6.20 -3.27 -8.69
C LEU A 75 -6.56 -3.43 -10.18
N GLU A 76 -7.35 -4.44 -10.54
CA GLU A 76 -7.76 -4.65 -11.93
C GLU A 76 -8.66 -3.52 -12.41
N GLU A 77 -9.66 -3.14 -11.61
CA GLU A 77 -10.56 -2.00 -11.88
C GLU A 77 -9.78 -0.68 -11.90
N PHE A 78 -8.85 -0.50 -10.95
CA PHE A 78 -7.94 0.63 -10.94
C PHE A 78 -7.07 0.70 -12.21
N SER A 79 -6.58 -0.44 -12.70
CA SER A 79 -5.75 -0.50 -13.92
C SER A 79 -6.51 -0.11 -15.17
N ILE A 80 -7.80 -0.47 -15.24
CA ILE A 80 -8.70 -0.10 -16.35
C ILE A 80 -8.94 1.42 -16.32
N ALA A 81 -9.26 1.98 -15.15
CA ALA A 81 -9.45 3.43 -14.98
C ALA A 81 -8.17 4.21 -15.33
N MET A 82 -7.00 3.73 -14.91
CA MET A 82 -5.70 4.31 -15.27
C MET A 82 -5.43 4.27 -16.77
N ARG A 83 -5.73 3.15 -17.44
CA ARG A 83 -5.59 3.03 -18.91
C ARG A 83 -6.51 3.99 -19.65
N PHE A 84 -7.75 4.16 -19.20
CA PHE A 84 -8.70 5.11 -19.79
C PHE A 84 -8.17 6.55 -19.73
N HIS A 85 -7.55 6.93 -18.61
CA HIS A 85 -6.91 8.24 -18.46
C HIS A 85 -5.62 8.41 -19.28
N GLN A 86 -4.78 7.39 -19.38
CA GLN A 86 -3.57 7.43 -20.20
C GLN A 86 -3.87 7.57 -21.69
N LEU A 87 -4.92 6.90 -22.18
CA LEU A 87 -5.41 7.05 -23.57
C LEU A 87 -5.93 8.46 -23.87
N SER A 88 -6.25 9.25 -22.84
CA SER A 88 -6.63 10.66 -22.98
C SER A 88 -5.44 11.62 -23.09
N ASN A 89 -4.20 11.10 -23.11
CA ASN A 89 -2.94 11.83 -23.33
C ASN A 89 -2.72 13.02 -22.38
N LYS A 90 -3.30 12.96 -21.18
CA LYS A 90 -3.16 13.98 -20.13
C LYS A 90 -2.38 13.41 -18.94
N PRO A 91 -1.44 14.19 -18.36
CA PRO A 91 -0.81 13.81 -17.10
C PRO A 91 -1.89 13.78 -16.01
N ILE A 92 -1.90 12.72 -15.19
CA ILE A 92 -2.85 12.55 -14.10
C ILE A 92 -2.43 13.47 -12.95
N SER A 93 -3.30 14.38 -12.54
CA SER A 93 -3.11 15.20 -11.34
C SER A 93 -3.36 14.39 -10.06
N GLN A 94 -2.83 14.82 -8.91
CA GLN A 94 -3.11 14.17 -7.62
C GLN A 94 -4.61 14.10 -7.30
N GLY A 95 -5.39 15.11 -7.73
CA GLY A 95 -6.84 15.13 -7.54
C GLY A 95 -7.57 14.10 -8.40
N GLU A 96 -7.17 13.93 -9.67
CA GLU A 96 -7.72 12.88 -10.54
C GLU A 96 -7.35 11.48 -10.04
N TYR A 97 -6.13 11.31 -9.54
CA TYR A 97 -5.69 10.07 -8.91
C TYR A 97 -6.56 9.71 -7.69
N TYR A 98 -6.84 10.68 -6.82
CA TYR A 98 -7.70 10.47 -5.66
C TYR A 98 -9.14 10.13 -6.06
N ASN A 99 -9.68 10.81 -7.09
CA ASN A 99 -11.00 10.48 -7.61
C ASN A 99 -11.06 9.04 -8.12
N ILE A 100 -10.06 8.59 -8.90
CA ILE A 100 -10.02 7.20 -9.39
C ILE A 100 -10.00 6.20 -8.21
N ILE A 101 -9.25 6.49 -7.14
CA ILE A 101 -9.23 5.62 -5.95
C ILE A 101 -10.56 5.62 -5.21
N VAL A 102 -11.28 6.73 -5.14
CA VAL A 102 -12.58 6.81 -4.46
C VAL A 102 -13.70 6.09 -5.22
N PHE A 103 -13.55 5.95 -6.54
CA PHE A 103 -14.52 5.26 -7.40
C PHE A 103 -14.30 3.74 -7.50
N VAL A 104 -13.25 3.22 -6.85
CA VAL A 104 -12.83 1.81 -6.83
C VAL A 104 -12.82 1.30 -5.39
#